data_AF-A0AAD4NA20-F1
#
_entry.id   AF-A0AAD4NA20-F1
#
_cell.length_a   1.000
_cell.length_b   1.000
_cell.length_c   1.000
_cell.angle_alpha   90.00
_cell.angle_beta   90.00
_cell.angle_gamma   90.00
#
_symmetry.space_group_name_H-M   'P 1'
#
loop_
_entity.id
_entity.type
_entity.pdbx_description
1 polymer ?
#
loop_
_entity_poly.entity_id
_entity_poly.type
_entity_poly.pdbx_seq_one_letter_code
_entity_poly.pdbx_strand_id
1 'polypeptide(L)'
;MAELLTWFTTRLAVLKMLQILSSVIIILFLIEGRTQWGAYTLIFVSAIVLAIVTFLTLIAYFLEMHKRSKLPWELIEIGFNLVATILSVVYTGVLAYDASKMFGGEFNHHRYHPPKNIGYDGWRNRILIITVAEALNAIFYLVSLYRTKTKGIR
;
A
#
# COMPACT_ATOMS: atom_id res chain seq x y z
N MET A 1 14.90 -3.43 -26.52
CA MET A 1 13.58 -3.94 -26.04
C MET A 1 13.74 -5.10 -25.07
N ALA A 2 14.55 -6.13 -25.39
CA ALA A 2 14.81 -7.26 -24.47
C ALA A 2 15.38 -6.83 -23.10
N GLU A 3 16.36 -5.93 -23.07
CA GLU A 3 16.95 -5.43 -21.81
C GLU A 3 15.95 -4.68 -20.91
N LEU A 4 15.02 -3.94 -21.54
CA LEU A 4 13.95 -3.24 -20.84
C LEU A 4 12.96 -4.24 -20.21
N LEU A 5 12.56 -5.27 -20.97
CA LEU A 5 11.72 -6.37 -20.49
C LEU A 5 12.38 -7.15 -19.35
N THR A 6 13.69 -7.39 -19.42
CA THR A 6 14.42 -8.04 -18.33
C THR A 6 14.50 -7.19 -17.06
N TRP A 7 14.47 -5.86 -17.18
CA TRP A 7 14.49 -4.98 -16.02
C TRP A 7 13.16 -5.02 -15.24
N PHE A 8 12.02 -4.93 -15.95
CA PHE A 8 10.69 -4.99 -15.35
C PHE A 8 10.42 -6.31 -14.63
N THR A 9 11.11 -7.37 -15.04
CA THR A 9 11.02 -8.71 -14.43
C THR A 9 12.01 -8.92 -13.29
N THR A 10 12.86 -7.93 -12.96
CA THR A 10 13.68 -8.00 -11.75
C THR A 10 12.82 -8.06 -10.50
N ARG A 11 13.26 -8.83 -9.51
CA ARG A 11 12.48 -9.07 -8.28
C ARG A 11 12.11 -7.76 -7.56
N LEU A 12 12.99 -6.76 -7.55
CA LEU A 12 12.72 -5.48 -6.92
C LEU A 12 11.66 -4.68 -7.68
N ALA A 13 11.78 -4.60 -9.01
CA ALA A 13 10.80 -3.91 -9.84
C ALA A 13 9.41 -4.55 -9.71
N VAL A 14 9.33 -5.88 -9.72
CA VAL A 14 8.07 -6.61 -9.51
C VAL A 14 7.47 -6.30 -8.14
N LEU A 15 8.26 -6.32 -7.06
CA LEU A 15 7.77 -5.98 -5.73
C LEU A 15 7.22 -4.55 -5.66
N LYS A 16 7.94 -3.58 -6.24
CA LYS A 16 7.51 -2.18 -6.31
C LYS A 16 6.21 -2.02 -7.10
N MET A 17 6.07 -2.71 -8.23
CA MET A 17 4.83 -2.70 -9.01
C MET A 17 3.66 -3.30 -8.24
N LEU A 18 3.87 -4.39 -7.50
CA LEU A 18 2.84 -5.00 -6.65
C LEU A 18 2.42 -4.07 -5.49
N GLN A 19 3.37 -3.39 -4.85
CA GLN A 19 3.09 -2.37 -3.82
C GLN A 19 2.24 -1.21 -4.36
N ILE A 20 2.58 -0.72 -5.56
CA ILE A 20 1.80 0.32 -6.25
C ILE A 20 0.40 -0.19 -6.59
N LEU A 21 0.28 -1.39 -7.15
CA LEU A 21 -1.00 -1.99 -7.51
C LEU A 21 -1.91 -2.16 -6.28
N SER A 22 -1.40 -2.68 -5.17
CA SER A 22 -2.14 -2.78 -3.91
C SER A 22 -2.63 -1.41 -3.44
N SER A 23 -1.76 -0.40 -3.48
CA SER A 23 -2.10 0.97 -3.10
C SER A 23 -3.18 1.58 -4.00
N VAL A 24 -3.13 1.32 -5.31
CA VAL A 24 -4.16 1.75 -6.26
C VAL A 24 -5.51 1.08 -5.97
N ILE A 25 -5.53 -0.22 -5.66
CA ILE A 25 -6.76 -0.92 -5.27
C ILE A 25 -7.36 -0.27 -4.02
N ILE A 26 -6.56 0.01 -3.00
CA ILE A 26 -7.02 0.69 -1.77
C ILE A 26 -7.66 2.04 -2.10
N ILE A 27 -6.99 2.87 -2.93
CA ILE A 27 -7.48 4.19 -3.35
C ILE A 27 -8.83 4.07 -4.07
N LEU A 28 -8.92 3.19 -5.08
CA LEU A 28 -10.13 3.04 -5.90
C LEU A 28 -11.34 2.58 -5.06
N PHE A 29 -11.12 1.65 -4.13
CA PHE A 29 -12.21 1.10 -3.32
C PHE A 29 -12.62 2.03 -2.17
N LEU A 30 -11.71 2.86 -1.66
CA LEU A 30 -12.01 3.85 -0.60
C LEU A 30 -12.52 5.19 -1.11
N ILE A 31 -12.29 5.58 -2.38
CA ILE A 31 -12.53 6.96 -2.84
C ILE A 31 -13.93 7.47 -2.51
N GLU A 32 -14.97 6.67 -2.69
CA GLU A 32 -16.37 7.08 -2.47
C GLU A 32 -16.75 7.16 -0.98
N GLY A 33 -16.09 6.41 -0.09
CA GLY A 33 -16.43 6.33 1.32
C GLY A 33 -15.37 6.88 2.28
N ARG A 34 -14.28 7.46 1.76
CA ARG A 34 -13.13 7.95 2.56
C ARG A 34 -13.51 8.89 3.71
N THR A 35 -14.59 9.65 3.58
CA THR A 35 -15.05 10.63 4.59
C THR A 35 -15.91 10.02 5.68
N GLN A 36 -16.35 8.76 5.56
CA GLN A 36 -17.23 8.09 6.54
C GLN A 36 -16.58 7.93 7.90
N TRP A 37 -15.27 7.74 7.91
CA TRP A 37 -14.50 7.53 9.12
C TRP A 37 -13.12 8.15 8.98
N GLY A 38 -12.63 8.79 10.04
CA GLY A 38 -11.32 9.43 10.04
C GLY A 38 -10.20 8.46 9.67
N ALA A 39 -10.30 7.19 10.08
CA ALA A 39 -9.32 6.19 9.70
C ALA A 39 -9.32 5.89 8.19
N TYR A 40 -10.48 5.84 7.53
CA TYR A 40 -10.51 5.69 6.06
C TYR A 40 -9.85 6.86 5.34
N THR A 41 -10.03 8.09 5.84
CA THR A 41 -9.34 9.27 5.27
C THR A 41 -7.83 9.12 5.42
N LEU A 42 -7.34 8.71 6.59
CA LEU A 42 -5.92 8.48 6.83
C LEU A 42 -5.35 7.37 5.94
N ILE A 43 -6.03 6.22 5.85
CA ILE A 43 -5.63 5.10 4.98
C ILE A 43 -5.58 5.55 3.52
N PHE A 44 -6.61 6.27 3.06
CA PHE A 44 -6.68 6.78 1.70
C PHE A 44 -5.52 7.72 1.35
N VAL A 45 -5.23 8.70 2.20
CA VAL A 45 -4.11 9.63 1.98
C VAL A 45 -2.78 8.90 2.04
N SER A 46 -2.59 8.01 3.02
CA SER A 46 -1.37 7.20 3.13
C SER A 46 -1.16 6.32 1.91
N ALA A 47 -2.20 5.68 1.36
CA ALA A 47 -2.10 4.87 0.16
C ALA A 47 -1.64 5.69 -1.06
N ILE A 48 -2.13 6.94 -1.21
CA ILE A 48 -1.65 7.87 -2.26
C ILE A 48 -0.16 8.16 -2.08
N VAL A 49 0.25 8.54 -0.87
CA VAL A 49 1.65 8.88 -0.58
C VAL A 49 2.55 7.67 -0.81
N LEU A 50 2.16 6.49 -0.33
CA LEU A 50 2.89 5.24 -0.52
C LEU A 50 3.02 4.87 -2.00
N ALA A 51 1.96 5.03 -2.80
CA ALA A 51 2.00 4.78 -4.24
C ALA A 51 2.99 5.73 -4.94
N ILE A 52 2.93 7.03 -4.64
CA ILE A 52 3.80 8.05 -5.25
C ILE A 52 5.25 7.80 -4.87
N VAL A 53 5.56 7.63 -3.57
CA VAL A 53 6.94 7.40 -3.12
C VAL A 53 7.48 6.10 -3.69
N THR A 54 6.68 5.02 -3.72
CA THR A 54 7.09 3.74 -4.31
C THR A 54 7.39 3.89 -5.80
N PHE A 55 6.55 4.62 -6.54
CA PHE A 55 6.79 4.92 -7.95
C PHE A 55 8.09 5.72 -8.16
N LEU A 56 8.37 6.72 -7.31
CA LEU A 56 9.63 7.46 -7.35
C LEU A 56 10.83 6.55 -7.04
N THR A 57 10.74 5.65 -6.07
CA THR A 57 11.81 4.67 -5.79
C THR A 57 12.03 3.70 -6.96
N LEU A 58 10.95 3.31 -7.66
CA LEU A 58 11.03 2.48 -8.86
C LEU A 58 11.74 3.21 -10.01
N ILE A 59 11.44 4.50 -10.22
CA ILE A 59 12.15 5.34 -11.20
C ILE A 59 13.62 5.50 -10.79
N ALA A 60 13.91 5.79 -9.53
CA ALA A 60 15.28 5.93 -9.05
C ALA A 60 16.10 4.64 -9.23
N TYR A 61 15.46 3.48 -9.05
CA TYR A 61 16.05 2.17 -9.35
C TYR A 61 16.28 1.99 -10.85
N PHE A 62 15.33 2.38 -11.70
CA PHE A 62 15.44 2.31 -13.17
C PHE A 62 16.60 3.16 -13.71
N LEU A 63 16.75 4.37 -13.17
CA LEU A 63 17.83 5.31 -13.52
C LEU A 63 19.18 4.96 -12.87
N GLU A 64 19.24 3.86 -12.12
CA GLU A 64 20.42 3.41 -11.38
C GLU A 64 21.03 4.48 -10.46
N MET A 65 20.20 5.32 -9.83
CA MET A 65 20.67 6.43 -9.00
C MET A 65 21.53 5.95 -7.81
N HIS A 66 21.27 4.72 -7.34
CA HIS A 66 22.03 4.03 -6.31
C HIS A 66 23.51 3.79 -6.68
N LYS A 67 23.84 3.71 -7.97
CA LYS A 67 25.24 3.57 -8.45
C LYS A 67 25.93 4.92 -8.69
N ARG A 68 25.16 5.95 -9.01
CA ARG A 68 25.68 7.23 -9.55
C ARG A 68 25.82 8.34 -8.52
N SER A 69 25.10 8.27 -7.42
CA SER A 69 25.07 9.33 -6.41
C SER A 69 25.68 8.89 -5.09
N LYS A 70 26.05 9.87 -4.25
CA LYS A 70 26.62 9.65 -2.90
C LYS A 70 25.56 9.45 -1.80
N LEU A 71 24.27 9.45 -2.16
CA LEU A 71 23.20 9.30 -1.17
C LEU A 71 23.16 7.86 -0.64
N PRO A 72 22.78 7.66 0.64
CA PRO A 72 22.68 6.34 1.23
C PRO A 72 21.39 5.62 0.81
N TRP A 73 21.26 5.33 -0.49
CA TRP A 73 20.03 4.80 -1.10
C TRP A 73 19.51 3.53 -0.43
N GLU A 74 20.40 2.62 -0.04
CA GLU A 74 19.99 1.39 0.65
C GLU A 74 19.34 1.68 2.01
N LEU A 75 19.89 2.62 2.79
CA LEU A 75 19.30 3.02 4.07
C LEU A 75 17.97 3.75 3.87
N ILE A 76 17.87 4.61 2.85
CA ILE A 76 16.61 5.30 2.51
C ILE A 76 15.53 4.28 2.14
N GLU A 77 15.87 3.31 1.29
CA GLU A 77 14.97 2.25 0.84
C GLU A 77 14.55 1.33 1.99
N ILE A 78 15.48 0.94 2.87
CA ILE A 78 15.19 0.15 4.08
C ILE A 78 14.26 0.94 5.02
N GLY A 79 14.57 2.21 5.29
CA GLY A 79 13.77 3.06 6.16
C GLY A 79 12.36 3.27 5.64
N PHE A 80 12.23 3.56 4.33
CA PHE A 80 10.93 3.70 3.69
C PHE A 80 10.11 2.41 3.78
N ASN A 81 10.68 1.26 3.38
CA ASN A 81 9.95 -0.01 3.44
C ASN A 81 9.56 -0.37 4.88
N LEU A 82 10.38 -0.03 5.89
CA LEU A 82 10.07 -0.28 7.29
C LEU A 82 8.83 0.50 7.74
N VAL A 83 8.82 1.81 7.48
CA VAL A 83 7.69 2.68 7.81
C VAL A 83 6.43 2.23 7.07
N ALA A 84 6.56 1.92 5.77
CA ALA A 84 5.44 1.44 4.96
C ALA A 84 4.87 0.11 5.49
N THR A 85 5.73 -0.85 5.86
CA THR A 85 5.28 -2.12 6.49
C THR A 85 4.52 -1.86 7.78
N ILE A 86 5.04 -1.02 8.69
CA ILE A 86 4.40 -0.74 9.97
C ILE A 86 3.01 -0.11 9.74
N LEU A 87 2.94 0.89 8.86
CA LEU A 87 1.67 1.55 8.53
C LEU A 87 0.66 0.54 7.96
N SER A 88 1.07 -0.28 6.98
CA SER A 88 0.17 -1.26 6.39
C SER A 88 -0.29 -2.33 7.37
N VAL A 89 0.55 -2.77 8.31
CA VAL A 89 0.12 -3.69 9.38
C VAL A 89 -0.92 -3.04 10.30
N VAL A 90 -0.68 -1.79 10.72
CA VAL A 90 -1.63 -1.06 11.57
C VAL A 90 -2.96 -0.86 10.85
N TYR A 91 -2.94 -0.42 9.59
CA TYR A 91 -4.14 -0.21 8.79
C TYR A 91 -4.90 -1.51 8.51
N THR A 92 -4.19 -2.62 8.28
CA THR A 92 -4.81 -3.95 8.18
C THR A 92 -5.58 -4.28 9.46
N GLY A 93 -5.00 -4.04 10.63
CA GLY A 93 -5.67 -4.26 11.92
C GLY A 93 -6.91 -3.38 12.10
N VAL A 94 -6.82 -2.10 11.74
CA VAL A 94 -7.93 -1.15 11.78
C VAL A 94 -9.08 -1.58 10.86
N LEU A 95 -8.78 -1.99 9.63
CA LEU A 95 -9.77 -2.45 8.67
C LEU A 95 -10.38 -3.81 9.05
N ALA A 96 -9.58 -4.72 9.62
CA ALA A 96 -10.06 -6.00 10.13
C ALA A 96 -11.01 -5.80 11.33
N TYR A 97 -10.68 -4.87 12.23
CA TYR A 97 -11.57 -4.46 13.31
C TYR A 97 -12.89 -3.91 12.75
N ASP A 98 -12.82 -2.97 11.80
CA ASP A 98 -14.00 -2.38 11.20
C ASP A 98 -14.88 -3.42 10.48
N ALA A 99 -14.26 -4.31 9.68
CA ALA A 99 -14.94 -5.44 9.08
C ALA A 99 -15.66 -6.28 10.16
N SER A 100 -14.98 -6.66 11.25
CA SER A 100 -15.62 -7.45 12.31
C SER A 100 -16.85 -6.75 12.91
N LYS A 101 -16.80 -5.43 13.08
CA LYS A 101 -17.91 -4.63 13.63
C LYS A 101 -19.08 -4.52 12.66
N MET A 102 -18.81 -4.23 11.38
CA MET A 102 -19.85 -4.18 10.36
C MET A 102 -20.54 -5.54 10.15
N PHE A 103 -19.80 -6.64 10.25
CA PHE A 103 -20.38 -8.00 10.20
C PHE A 103 -21.28 -8.29 11.41
N GLY A 104 -20.98 -7.69 12.56
CA GLY A 104 -21.82 -7.73 13.77
C GLY A 104 -22.98 -6.71 13.76
N GLY A 105 -23.15 -5.92 12.70
CA GLY A 105 -24.19 -4.89 12.61
C GLY A 105 -23.90 -3.60 13.39
N GLU A 106 -22.67 -3.42 13.89
CA GLU A 106 -22.26 -2.23 14.62
C GLU A 106 -21.59 -1.21 13.70
N PHE A 107 -22.19 -0.02 13.58
CA PHE A 107 -21.70 1.07 12.71
C PHE A 107 -21.43 2.39 13.47
N ASN A 108 -21.46 2.36 14.81
CA ASN A 108 -21.45 3.57 15.65
C ASN A 108 -20.14 4.37 15.57
N HIS A 109 -19.04 3.76 15.12
CA HIS A 109 -17.75 4.44 14.92
C HIS A 109 -17.68 5.20 13.59
N HIS A 110 -18.65 5.01 12.68
CA HIS A 110 -18.76 5.77 11.45
C HIS A 110 -19.53 7.06 11.66
N ARG A 111 -19.01 8.16 11.12
CA ARG A 111 -19.65 9.48 11.14
C ARG A 111 -20.76 9.60 10.11
N TYR A 112 -20.64 8.88 9.00
CA TYR A 112 -21.60 8.89 7.90
C TYR A 112 -21.93 7.47 7.46
N HIS A 113 -23.10 7.30 6.87
CA HIS A 113 -23.52 6.02 6.28
C HIS A 113 -22.69 5.68 5.03
N PRO A 114 -22.67 4.39 4.64
CA PRO A 114 -22.13 3.94 3.36
C PRO A 114 -22.67 4.75 2.17
N PRO A 115 -21.93 4.84 1.04
CA PRO A 115 -22.35 5.65 -0.09
C PRO A 115 -23.62 5.05 -0.70
N LYS A 116 -24.62 5.88 -0.97
CA LYS A 116 -25.98 5.42 -1.34
C LYS A 116 -25.99 4.53 -2.59
N ASN A 117 -25.09 4.77 -3.54
CA ASN A 117 -24.94 4.00 -4.77
C ASN A 117 -24.29 2.62 -4.56
N ILE A 118 -23.62 2.39 -3.43
CA ILE A 118 -22.94 1.13 -3.10
C ILE A 118 -23.79 0.30 -2.12
N GLY A 119 -24.45 0.98 -1.17
CA GLY A 119 -25.18 0.34 -0.08
C GLY A 119 -24.26 -0.31 0.97
N TYR A 120 -24.86 -0.88 2.02
CA TYR A 120 -24.13 -1.48 3.14
C TYR A 120 -23.34 -2.73 2.75
N ASP A 121 -23.96 -3.66 2.03
CA ASP A 121 -23.31 -4.92 1.63
C ASP A 121 -22.18 -4.67 0.63
N GLY A 122 -22.40 -3.77 -0.34
CA GLY A 122 -21.36 -3.35 -1.26
C GLY A 122 -20.19 -2.73 -0.51
N TRP A 123 -20.44 -1.85 0.47
CA TRP A 123 -19.39 -1.20 1.24
C TRP A 123 -18.60 -2.21 2.08
N ARG A 124 -19.28 -3.13 2.75
CA ARG A 124 -18.65 -4.22 3.50
C ARG A 124 -17.73 -5.06 2.62
N ASN A 125 -18.15 -5.42 1.41
CA ASN A 125 -17.31 -6.14 0.45
C ASN A 125 -16.08 -5.34 0.04
N ARG A 126 -16.23 -4.01 -0.17
CA ARG A 126 -15.09 -3.14 -0.47
C ARG A 126 -14.09 -3.11 0.69
N ILE A 127 -14.55 -2.99 1.93
CA ILE A 127 -13.65 -3.00 3.10
C ILE A 127 -12.87 -4.31 3.21
N LEU A 128 -13.48 -5.47 2.91
CA LEU A 128 -12.75 -6.73 2.85
C LEU A 128 -11.65 -6.73 1.79
N ILE A 129 -11.96 -6.25 0.57
CA ILE A 129 -10.99 -6.13 -0.52
C ILE A 129 -9.83 -5.23 -0.10
N ILE A 130 -10.13 -4.08 0.50
CA ILE A 130 -9.11 -3.13 1.00
C ILE A 130 -8.28 -3.78 2.11
N THR A 131 -8.90 -4.51 3.03
CA THR A 131 -8.20 -5.23 4.12
C THR A 131 -7.18 -6.22 3.56
N VAL A 132 -7.58 -7.02 2.57
CA VAL A 132 -6.69 -7.99 1.92
C VAL A 132 -5.59 -7.29 1.13
N ALA A 133 -5.92 -6.23 0.39
CA ALA A 133 -4.94 -5.44 -0.35
C ALA A 133 -3.89 -4.80 0.57
N GLU A 134 -4.30 -4.27 1.72
CA GLU A 134 -3.41 -3.68 2.72
C GLU A 134 -2.50 -4.74 3.37
N ALA A 135 -3.06 -5.92 3.69
CA ALA A 135 -2.29 -7.04 4.23
C ALA A 135 -1.22 -7.53 3.24
N LEU A 136 -1.58 -7.65 1.96
CA LEU A 136 -0.63 -7.97 0.89
C LEU A 136 0.43 -6.87 0.74
N ASN A 137 0.04 -5.59 0.84
CA ASN A 137 0.97 -4.47 0.77
C ASN A 137 2.00 -4.54 1.90
N ALA A 138 1.57 -4.85 3.13
CA ALA A 138 2.46 -5.07 4.27
C ALA A 138 3.50 -6.17 3.98
N ILE A 139 3.05 -7.30 3.42
CA ILE A 139 3.92 -8.42 3.02
C ILE A 139 4.91 -7.96 1.94
N PHE A 140 4.46 -7.25 0.90
CA PHE A 140 5.33 -6.81 -0.18
C PHE A 140 6.39 -5.80 0.30
N TYR A 141 6.03 -4.85 1.17
CA TYR A 141 7.01 -3.96 1.80
C TYR A 141 7.98 -4.72 2.71
N LEU A 142 7.50 -5.70 3.47
CA LEU A 142 8.37 -6.51 4.34
C LEU A 142 9.37 -7.34 3.52
N VAL A 143 8.91 -7.96 2.43
CA VAL A 143 9.78 -8.71 1.51
C VAL A 143 10.78 -7.78 0.83
N SER A 144 10.36 -6.58 0.42
CA SER A 144 11.26 -5.55 -0.13
C SER A 144 12.31 -5.12 0.89
N LEU A 145 11.92 -4.85 2.13
CA LEU A 145 12.81 -4.52 3.24
C LEU A 145 13.85 -5.62 3.48
N TYR A 146 13.39 -6.87 3.62
CA TYR A 146 14.28 -8.00 3.86
C TYR A 146 15.25 -8.20 2.69
N ARG A 147 14.75 -8.09 1.46
CA ARG A 147 15.56 -8.18 0.25
C ARG A 147 16.62 -7.09 0.18
N THR A 148 16.25 -5.83 0.37
CA THR A 148 17.19 -4.70 0.31
C THR A 148 18.23 -4.82 1.42
N LYS A 149 17.83 -5.21 2.63
CA LYS A 149 18.76 -5.43 3.74
C LYS A 149 19.77 -6.56 3.46
N THR A 150 19.36 -7.62 2.76
CA THR A 150 20.20 -8.80 2.52
C THR A 150 21.01 -8.75 1.22
N LYS A 151 20.49 -8.08 0.18
CA LYS A 151 21.04 -8.09 -1.18
C LYS A 151 21.34 -6.71 -1.75
N GLY A 152 21.01 -5.64 -1.02
CA GLY A 152 21.11 -4.27 -1.49
C GLY A 152 20.07 -3.93 -2.57
N ILE A 153 20.27 -2.77 -3.19
CA ILE A 153 19.49 -2.33 -4.36
C ILE A 153 20.17 -2.88 -5.61
N ARG A 154 19.81 -4.11 -5.98
CA ARG A 154 20.26 -4.84 -7.18
C ARG A 154 19.10 -5.58 -7.81
#